data_AF-A0A3N5FXF6-F1
#
_entry.id   AF-A0A3N5FXF6-F1
#
_cell.length_a   1.000
_cell.length_b   1.000
_cell.length_c   1.000
_cell.angle_alpha   90.00
_cell.angle_beta   90.00
_cell.angle_gamma   90.00
#
_symmetry.space_group_name_H-M   'P 1'
#
loop_
_entity.id
_entity.type
_entity.pdbx_description
1 polymer ?
#
loop_
_entity_poly.entity_id
_entity_poly.type
_entity_poly.pdbx_seq_one_letter_code
_entity_poly.pdbx_strand_id
1 'polypeptide(L)'
;MIVSYKSARAPRYETSMDLGHYKEALLRKRGEILGTGGIKPLQASMETNTRQGDLADQASGNNEVHIQLKLKQTDAKILQAIDEALWRIEKGTYGLCRDCGEPIAEARLNAIPWTRVCITCKEKQST
;
A
#
# COMPACT_ATOMS: atom_id res chain seq x y z
N MET A 1 29.82 -28.37 -16.38
CA MET A 1 28.37 -28.41 -16.11
C MET A 1 27.85 -26.98 -16.21
N ILE A 2 27.32 -26.61 -17.38
CA ILE A 2 26.73 -25.28 -17.64
C ILE A 2 25.24 -25.40 -17.33
N VAL A 3 24.81 -24.75 -16.25
CA VAL A 3 23.40 -24.69 -15.86
C VAL A 3 22.71 -23.75 -16.84
N SER A 4 22.12 -24.32 -17.89
CA SER A 4 21.26 -23.63 -18.83
C SER A 4 20.03 -23.12 -18.07
N TYR A 5 20.04 -21.84 -17.69
CA TYR A 5 18.84 -21.13 -17.26
C TYR A 5 17.90 -21.01 -18.46
N LYS A 6 17.10 -22.05 -18.68
CA LYS A 6 15.96 -22.02 -19.60
C LYS A 6 15.06 -20.87 -19.16
N SER A 7 15.08 -19.82 -19.97
CA SER A 7 14.15 -18.68 -19.97
C SER A 7 12.71 -19.15 -19.75
N ALA A 8 12.24 -19.14 -18.50
CA ALA A 8 10.82 -19.27 -18.19
C ALA A 8 10.14 -17.95 -18.55
N ARG A 9 9.63 -17.87 -19.79
CA ARG A 9 8.77 -16.76 -20.22
C ARG A 9 7.54 -16.74 -19.30
N ALA A 10 7.40 -15.68 -18.50
CA ALA A 10 6.20 -15.42 -17.73
C ALA A 10 4.97 -15.48 -18.66
N PRO A 11 3.84 -16.08 -18.23
CA PRO A 11 2.65 -16.18 -19.06
C PRO A 11 2.19 -14.79 -19.47
N ARG A 12 2.13 -14.54 -20.79
CA ARG A 12 1.66 -13.29 -21.38
C ARG A 12 0.15 -13.18 -21.11
N TYR A 13 -0.23 -12.39 -20.10
CA TYR A 13 -1.57 -11.85 -20.02
C TYR A 13 -1.69 -10.78 -21.13
N GLU A 14 -1.83 -11.24 -22.38
CA GLU A 14 -2.05 -10.41 -23.55
C GLU A 14 -3.51 -9.93 -23.56
N THR A 15 -3.79 -8.92 -22.76
CA THR A 15 -4.89 -8.00 -23.02
C THR A 15 -4.38 -6.60 -22.71
N SER A 16 -4.76 -5.67 -23.56
CA SER A 16 -4.43 -4.24 -23.57
C SER A 16 -4.76 -3.51 -22.26
N MET A 17 -4.09 -3.88 -21.18
CA MET A 17 -4.23 -3.24 -19.89
C MET A 17 -3.45 -1.94 -19.97
N ASP A 18 -4.15 -0.80 -19.84
CA ASP A 18 -3.51 0.50 -19.88
C ASP A 18 -2.68 0.70 -18.59
N LEU A 19 -1.45 0.20 -18.62
CA LEU A 19 -0.50 0.29 -17.50
C LEU A 19 -0.19 1.76 -17.16
N GLY A 20 -0.36 2.67 -18.13
CA GLY A 20 -0.24 4.12 -17.93
C GLY A 20 -1.23 4.63 -16.91
N HIS A 21 -2.51 4.31 -17.09
CA HIS A 21 -3.58 4.66 -16.17
C HIS A 21 -3.32 4.16 -14.73
N TYR A 22 -2.91 2.90 -14.57
CA TYR A 22 -2.62 2.35 -13.24
C TYR A 22 -1.40 3.00 -12.59
N LYS A 23 -0.34 3.27 -13.37
CA LYS A 23 0.85 3.98 -12.88
C LYS A 23 0.50 5.38 -12.40
N GLU A 24 -0.32 6.12 -13.14
CA GLU A 24 -0.79 7.45 -12.74
C GLU A 24 -1.63 7.38 -11.47
N ALA A 25 -2.57 6.43 -11.36
CA ALA A 25 -3.36 6.23 -10.16
C ALA A 25 -2.49 5.91 -8.92
N LEU A 26 -1.45 5.08 -9.09
CA LEU A 26 -0.47 4.76 -8.06
C LEU A 26 0.33 5.99 -7.60
N LEU A 27 0.82 6.79 -8.54
CA LEU A 27 1.58 8.01 -8.24
C LEU A 27 0.71 9.07 -7.59
N ARG A 28 -0.53 9.24 -8.04
CA ARG A 28 -1.52 10.11 -7.40
C ARG A 28 -1.72 9.69 -5.95
N LYS A 29 -1.93 8.39 -5.70
CA LYS A 29 -2.14 7.91 -4.32
C LYS A 29 -0.90 8.10 -3.45
N ARG A 30 0.30 7.90 -4.00
CA ARG A 30 1.57 8.19 -3.32
C ARG A 30 1.66 9.66 -2.93
N GLY A 31 1.30 10.55 -3.85
CA GLY A 31 1.23 11.99 -3.61
C GLY A 31 0.21 12.37 -2.55
N GLU A 32 -0.97 11.73 -2.53
CA GLU A 32 -1.97 11.94 -1.48
C GLU A 32 -1.42 11.58 -0.09
N ILE A 33 -0.78 10.42 0.05
CA ILE A 33 -0.23 9.97 1.34
C ILE A 33 0.94 10.85 1.79
N LEU A 34 1.85 11.18 0.87
CA LEU A 34 3.00 12.04 1.17
C LEU A 34 2.63 13.52 1.35
N GLY A 35 1.57 13.99 0.68
CA GLY A 35 1.07 15.36 0.76
C GLY A 35 0.20 15.59 2.00
N THR A 36 -0.62 14.61 2.37
CA THR A 36 -1.36 14.60 3.64
C THR A 36 -0.40 14.39 4.82
N GLY A 37 0.70 13.66 4.58
CA GLY A 37 1.75 13.34 5.54
C GLY A 37 3.06 14.09 5.27
N GLY A 38 3.01 15.32 4.74
CA GLY A 38 4.14 16.22 4.84
C GLY A 38 4.58 16.18 6.28
N ILE A 39 5.83 15.76 6.50
CA ILE A 39 6.42 15.47 7.80
C ILE A 39 6.35 16.76 8.61
N LYS A 40 5.20 17.06 9.22
CA LYS A 40 5.18 17.85 10.43
C LYS A 40 5.86 16.91 11.41
N PRO A 41 7.06 17.28 11.88
CA PRO A 41 7.72 16.51 12.91
C PRO A 41 6.70 16.27 14.02
N LEU A 42 6.88 15.18 14.74
CA LEU A 42 6.20 14.88 15.99
C LEU A 42 6.55 15.91 17.09
N GLN A 43 6.65 17.20 16.73
CA GLN A 43 6.99 18.33 17.56
C GLN A 43 5.74 19.10 18.01
N ALA A 44 4.62 19.00 17.28
CA ALA A 44 3.35 19.58 17.75
C ALA A 44 2.74 18.83 18.96
N SER A 45 3.24 17.63 19.29
CA SER A 45 2.80 16.84 20.45
C SER A 45 3.71 16.98 21.67
N MET A 46 4.81 17.74 21.60
CA MET A 46 5.65 18.03 22.77
C MET A 46 5.26 19.33 23.49
N GLU A 47 4.46 20.19 22.87
CA GLU A 47 3.96 21.44 23.49
C GLU A 47 2.72 21.22 24.36
N THR A 48 2.01 20.09 24.23
CA THR A 48 0.86 19.75 25.07
C THR A 48 1.25 19.25 26.47
N ASN A 49 2.53 18.91 26.70
CA ASN A 49 3.00 18.42 28.00
C ASN A 49 3.18 19.54 29.06
N THR A 50 2.80 20.78 28.75
CA THR A 50 2.78 21.89 29.74
C THR A 50 1.36 22.22 30.22
N ARG A 51 0.32 21.52 29.75
CA ARG A 51 -1.04 21.63 30.30
C ARG A 51 -1.57 20.24 30.60
N GLN A 52 -1.19 19.74 31.77
CA GLN A 52 -1.75 18.53 32.36
C GLN A 52 -3.25 18.78 32.64
N GLY A 53 -4.08 18.51 31.65
CA GLY A 53 -5.54 18.46 31.81
C GLY A 53 -5.96 17.36 32.78
N ASP A 54 -7.25 17.31 33.11
CA ASP A 54 -7.78 16.30 34.03
C ASP A 54 -7.70 14.88 33.44
N LEU A 55 -8.06 13.87 34.24
CA LEU A 55 -7.93 12.46 33.85
C LEU A 55 -8.74 12.12 32.57
N ALA A 56 -9.84 12.83 32.31
CA ALA A 56 -10.63 12.62 31.10
C ALA A 56 -9.91 13.19 29.85
N ASP A 57 -9.25 14.34 29.99
CA ASP A 57 -8.41 14.92 28.93
C ASP A 57 -7.21 14.03 28.59
N GLN A 58 -6.57 13.44 29.60
CA GLN A 58 -5.43 12.53 29.39
C GLN A 58 -5.86 11.22 28.71
N ALA A 59 -6.99 10.64 29.11
CA ALA A 59 -7.54 9.44 28.46
C ALA A 59 -7.88 9.72 26.98
N SER A 60 -8.47 10.88 26.70
CA SER A 60 -8.84 11.32 25.35
C SER A 60 -7.60 11.58 24.48
N GLY A 61 -6.59 12.27 25.02
CA GLY A 61 -5.32 12.54 24.34
C GLY A 61 -4.55 11.26 23.98
N ASN A 62 -4.50 10.28 24.89
CA ASN A 62 -3.86 8.99 24.61
C ASN A 62 -4.58 8.25 23.46
N ASN A 63 -5.91 8.20 23.48
CA ASN A 63 -6.69 7.56 22.41
C ASN A 63 -6.45 8.23 21.05
N GLU A 64 -6.39 9.56 21.00
CA GLU A 64 -6.06 10.30 19.78
C GLU A 64 -4.67 9.93 19.25
N VAL A 65 -3.64 9.90 20.10
CA VAL A 65 -2.28 9.49 19.72
C VAL A 65 -2.28 8.05 19.17
N HIS A 66 -3.00 7.14 19.81
CA HIS A 66 -3.12 5.75 19.34
C HIS A 66 -3.77 5.64 17.95
N ILE A 67 -4.82 6.42 17.69
CA ILE A 67 -5.48 6.47 16.38
C ILE A 67 -4.50 7.01 15.33
N GLN A 68 -3.83 8.13 15.61
CA GLN A 68 -2.86 8.74 14.70
C GLN A 68 -1.70 7.79 14.36
N LEU A 69 -1.20 7.04 15.34
CA LEU A 69 -0.16 6.04 15.11
C LEU A 69 -0.64 4.92 14.16
N LYS A 70 -1.86 4.40 14.34
CA LYS A 70 -2.43 3.35 13.48
C LYS A 70 -2.66 3.84 12.05
N LEU A 71 -3.10 5.08 11.87
CA LEU A 71 -3.23 5.71 10.55
C LEU A 71 -1.87 5.78 9.85
N LYS A 72 -0.85 6.33 10.52
CA LYS A 72 0.52 6.40 9.97
C LYS A 72 1.10 5.03 9.62
N GLN A 73 0.87 4.01 10.44
CA GLN A 73 1.30 2.64 10.15
C GLN A 73 0.60 2.08 8.90
N THR A 74 -0.67 2.39 8.71
CA THR A 74 -1.45 1.97 7.55
C THR A 74 -0.95 2.67 6.29
N ASP A 75 -0.73 3.99 6.36
CA ASP A 75 -0.17 4.79 5.27
C ASP A 75 1.20 4.27 4.82
N ALA A 76 2.08 3.96 5.77
CA ALA A 76 3.39 3.36 5.46
C ALA A 76 3.26 2.02 4.71
N LYS A 77 2.33 1.16 5.12
CA LYS A 77 2.07 -0.11 4.42
C LYS A 77 1.53 0.11 3.00
N ILE A 78 0.68 1.12 2.80
CA ILE A 78 0.15 1.46 1.48
C ILE A 78 1.27 2.01 0.59
N LEU A 79 2.13 2.89 1.09
CA LEU A 79 3.29 3.38 0.33
C LEU A 79 4.20 2.25 -0.14
N GLN A 80 4.52 1.30 0.75
CA GLN A 80 5.28 0.11 0.37
C GLN A 80 4.56 -0.74 -0.69
N ALA A 81 3.23 -0.80 -0.66
CA ALA A 81 2.44 -1.54 -1.64
C ALA A 81 2.43 -0.84 -3.01
N ILE A 82 2.40 0.50 -3.01
CA ILE A 82 2.50 1.31 -4.22
C ILE A 82 3.88 1.13 -4.86
N ASP A 83 4.96 1.24 -4.09
CA ASP A 83 6.33 1.11 -4.62
C ASP A 83 6.54 -0.30 -5.22
N GLU A 84 6.03 -1.35 -4.58
CA GLU A 84 6.05 -2.71 -5.14
C GLU A 84 5.20 -2.81 -6.41
N ALA A 85 4.00 -2.23 -6.44
CA ALA A 85 3.15 -2.24 -7.62
C ALA A 85 3.83 -1.58 -8.82
N LEU A 86 4.50 -0.43 -8.61
CA LEU A 86 5.31 0.24 -9.63
C LEU A 86 6.44 -0.66 -10.13
N TRP A 87 7.18 -1.30 -9.22
CA TRP A 87 8.24 -2.24 -9.60
C TRP A 87 7.70 -3.43 -10.41
N ARG A 88 6.51 -3.94 -10.07
CA ARG A 88 5.86 -5.03 -10.81
C ARG A 88 5.39 -4.60 -12.19
N ILE A 89 4.98 -3.34 -12.37
CA ILE A 89 4.69 -2.77 -13.69
C ILE A 89 5.98 -2.77 -14.53
N GLU A 90 7.10 -2.33 -13.98
CA GLU A 90 8.40 -2.34 -14.68
C GLU A 90 8.89 -3.76 -15.03
N LYS A 91 8.59 -4.74 -14.17
CA LYS A 91 8.89 -6.16 -14.42
C LYS A 91 7.89 -6.88 -15.32
N GLY A 92 6.78 -6.25 -15.68
CA GLY A 92 5.70 -6.88 -16.45
C GLY A 92 4.95 -7.99 -15.70
N THR A 93 5.00 -7.99 -14.37
CA THR A 93 4.29 -8.97 -13.51
C THR A 93 3.11 -8.33 -12.76
N TYR A 94 2.77 -7.10 -13.09
CA TYR A 94 1.60 -6.41 -12.54
C TYR A 94 0.30 -7.15 -12.87
N GLY A 95 -0.66 -7.10 -11.96
CA GLY A 95 -1.93 -7.79 -12.13
C GLY A 95 -1.95 -9.28 -11.74
N LEU A 96 -0.83 -9.86 -11.28
CA LEU A 96 -0.80 -11.24 -10.74
C LEU A 96 -0.92 -11.29 -9.21
N CYS A 97 -1.54 -12.31 -8.65
CA CYS A 97 -1.59 -12.51 -7.21
C CYS A 97 -0.22 -12.98 -6.71
N ARG A 98 0.31 -12.36 -5.65
CA ARG A 98 1.55 -12.79 -5.02
C ARG A 98 1.44 -14.20 -4.40
N ASP A 99 0.28 -14.55 -3.87
CA ASP A 99 0.10 -15.77 -3.08
C ASP A 99 -0.20 -17.00 -3.96
N CYS A 100 -1.12 -16.86 -4.93
CA CYS A 100 -1.52 -17.98 -5.80
C CYS A 100 -1.01 -17.88 -7.24
N GLY A 101 -0.45 -16.73 -7.66
CA GLY A 101 0.01 -16.51 -9.03
C GLY A 101 -1.11 -16.24 -10.04
N GLU A 102 -2.37 -16.30 -9.65
CA GLU A 102 -3.53 -16.08 -10.53
C GLU A 102 -3.73 -14.60 -10.87
N PRO A 103 -4.33 -14.26 -12.02
CA PRO A 103 -4.66 -12.88 -12.35
C PRO A 103 -5.62 -12.26 -11.33
N ILE A 104 -5.33 -11.02 -10.95
CA ILE A 104 -6.18 -10.19 -10.10
C ILE A 104 -7.24 -9.56 -11.01
N ALA A 105 -8.51 -9.67 -10.61
CA ALA A 105 -9.62 -9.06 -11.34
C ALA A 105 -9.40 -7.56 -11.59
N GLU A 106 -9.64 -7.11 -12.82
CA GLU A 106 -9.45 -5.71 -13.24
C GLU A 106 -10.28 -4.74 -12.40
N ALA A 107 -11.53 -5.09 -12.07
CA ALA A 107 -12.38 -4.29 -11.20
C ALA A 107 -11.71 -3.97 -9.84
N ARG A 108 -10.90 -4.90 -9.34
CA ARG A 108 -10.16 -4.71 -8.08
C ARG A 108 -8.90 -3.89 -8.26
N LEU A 109 -8.22 -3.99 -9.38
CA LEU A 109 -7.08 -3.12 -9.71
C LEU A 109 -7.55 -1.68 -9.98
N ASN A 110 -8.74 -1.50 -10.57
CA ASN A 110 -9.36 -0.19 -10.74
C ASN A 110 -9.73 0.46 -9.40
N ALA A 111 -10.24 -0.33 -8.45
CA ALA A 111 -10.56 0.17 -7.11
C ALA A 111 -9.32 0.37 -6.23
N ILE A 112 -8.37 -0.57 -6.27
CA ILE A 112 -7.19 -0.63 -5.39
C ILE A 112 -5.96 -1.06 -6.23
N PRO A 113 -5.31 -0.13 -6.95
CA PRO A 113 -4.24 -0.46 -7.88
C PRO A 113 -2.94 -0.95 -7.22
N TRP A 114 -2.73 -0.68 -5.92
CA TRP A 114 -1.57 -1.16 -5.16
C TRP A 114 -1.76 -2.55 -4.55
N THR A 115 -2.85 -3.24 -4.88
CA THR A 115 -3.13 -4.54 -4.29
C THR A 115 -2.15 -5.63 -4.76
N ARG A 116 -1.74 -6.49 -3.81
CA ARG A 116 -0.71 -7.52 -4.05
C ARG A 116 -1.28 -8.92 -4.26
N VAL A 117 -2.48 -9.18 -3.76
CA VAL A 117 -3.11 -10.52 -3.68
C VAL A 117 -4.50 -10.48 -4.29
N CYS A 118 -5.07 -11.56 -4.81
CA CYS A 118 -6.45 -11.60 -5.31
C CYS A 118 -7.49 -11.55 -4.17
N ILE A 119 -8.78 -11.47 -4.50
CA ILE A 119 -9.87 -11.44 -3.50
C ILE A 119 -9.91 -12.73 -2.68
N THR A 120 -9.79 -13.89 -3.33
CA THR A 120 -9.81 -15.21 -2.70
C THR A 120 -8.68 -15.37 -1.67
N CYS A 121 -7.46 -14.94 -2.01
CA CYS A 121 -6.33 -14.97 -1.06
C CYS A 121 -6.52 -13.95 0.06
N LYS A 122 -7.13 -12.79 -0.23
CA LYS A 122 -7.41 -11.78 0.79
C LYS A 122 -8.41 -12.29 1.82
N GLU A 123 -9.48 -12.97 1.39
CA GLU A 123 -10.50 -13.55 2.26
C GLU A 123 -9.91 -14.63 3.19
N LYS A 124 -9.03 -15.49 2.64
CA LYS A 124 -8.32 -16.51 3.42
C LYS A 124 -7.40 -15.95 4.50
N GLN A 125 -6.85 -14.75 4.32
CA GLN A 125 -6.00 -14.09 5.32
C GLN A 125 -6.80 -13.42 6.45
N SER A 126 -8.09 -13.16 6.22
CA SER A 126 -8.99 -12.52 7.19
C SER A 126 -9.76 -13.50 8.06
N THR A 127 -9.63 -14.80 7.80
CA THR A 127 -10.15 -15.90 8.63
C THR A 127 -9.02 -16.45 9.49
#